data_AF-A0A7Z0B377-F1
#
_entry.id   AF-A0A7Z0B377-F1
#
_cell.length_a   1.000
_cell.length_b   1.000
_cell.length_c   1.000
_cell.angle_alpha   90.00
_cell.angle_beta   90.00
_cell.angle_gamma   90.00
#
_symmetry.space_group_name_H-M   'P 1'
#
loop_
_entity.id
_entity.type
_entity.pdbx_description
1 polymer ?
#
loop_
_entity_poly.entity_id
_entity_poly.type
_entity_poly.pdbx_seq_one_letter_code
_entity_poly.pdbx_strand_id
1 'polypeptide(L)'
;MCNWTISSDLARLADNDASSDTINEATQYLDGQILLSVEVSPDDFRTIFRFDLGGELVTWPYQEERDRREEQWLLYDYGTKRVHTLKGDGTWLSDPLED
;
A
#
# COMPACT_ATOMS: atom_id res chain seq x y z
N MET A 1 -11.75 -1.10 1.86
CA MET A 1 -11.27 -1.62 0.55
C MET A 1 -10.55 -0.49 -0.16
N CYS A 2 -9.43 -0.72 -0.82
CA CYS A 2 -8.67 0.37 -1.44
C CYS A 2 -8.58 0.21 -2.96
N ASN A 3 -8.37 1.33 -3.63
CA ASN A 3 -7.85 1.33 -4.97
C ASN A 3 -6.35 1.02 -4.94
N TRP A 4 -5.86 0.38 -5.99
CA TRP A 4 -4.45 0.07 -6.12
C TRP A 4 -4.00 -0.02 -7.59
N THR A 5 -2.72 0.20 -7.80
CA THR A 5 -2.04 -0.05 -9.08
C THR A 5 -0.66 -0.64 -8.85
N ILE A 6 -0.26 -1.59 -9.68
CA ILE A 6 1.12 -2.08 -9.76
C ILE A 6 1.73 -1.57 -11.06
N SER A 7 2.95 -1.06 -11.00
CA SER A 7 3.72 -0.62 -12.15
C SER A 7 5.20 -1.00 -12.06
N SER A 8 5.89 -0.95 -13.20
CA SER A 8 7.33 -1.19 -13.36
C SER A 8 7.88 -0.18 -14.34
N ASP A 9 8.92 0.56 -13.98
CA ASP A 9 9.56 1.54 -14.88
C ASP A 9 8.55 2.43 -15.63
N LEU A 10 7.52 2.91 -14.92
CA LEU A 10 6.38 3.72 -15.41
C LEU A 10 5.35 2.97 -16.29
N ALA A 11 5.54 1.68 -16.58
CA ALA A 11 4.55 0.84 -17.23
C ALA A 11 3.56 0.26 -16.21
N ARG A 12 2.27 0.55 -16.37
CA ARG A 12 1.20 -0.04 -15.55
C ARG A 12 1.06 -1.52 -15.89
N LEU A 13 1.11 -2.37 -14.86
CA LEU A 13 0.99 -3.82 -14.97
C LEU A 13 -0.42 -4.29 -14.62
N ALA A 14 -0.98 -3.82 -13.51
CA ALA A 14 -2.33 -4.20 -13.06
C ALA A 14 -2.95 -3.14 -12.14
N ASP A 15 -4.26 -3.26 -11.92
CA ASP A 15 -5.09 -2.42 -11.05
C ASP A 15 -6.37 -3.18 -10.63
N ASN A 16 -7.28 -2.49 -9.94
CA ASN A 16 -8.57 -3.03 -9.48
C ASN A 16 -9.43 -3.70 -10.55
N ASP A 17 -9.34 -3.26 -11.80
CA ASP A 17 -10.19 -3.72 -12.92
C ASP A 17 -9.50 -4.79 -13.76
N ALA A 18 -8.24 -5.13 -13.45
CA ALA A 18 -7.47 -6.15 -14.15
C ALA A 18 -8.03 -7.57 -13.94
N SER A 19 -7.82 -8.43 -14.92
CA SER A 19 -8.19 -9.86 -14.81
C SER A 19 -7.35 -10.56 -13.74
N SER A 20 -7.86 -11.63 -13.12
CA SER A 20 -7.11 -12.39 -12.12
C SER A 20 -5.74 -12.87 -12.60
N ASP A 21 -5.62 -13.27 -13.88
CA ASP A 21 -4.35 -13.69 -14.46
C ASP A 21 -3.35 -12.52 -14.53
N THR A 22 -3.81 -11.35 -14.96
CA THR A 22 -3.01 -10.11 -14.99
C THR A 22 -2.58 -9.68 -13.59
N ILE A 23 -3.48 -9.79 -12.60
CA ILE A 23 -3.17 -9.50 -11.20
C ILE A 23 -2.07 -10.45 -10.71
N ASN A 24 -2.21 -11.75 -10.96
CA ASN A 24 -1.23 -12.75 -10.56
C ASN A 24 0.15 -12.47 -11.18
N GLU A 25 0.22 -12.18 -12.48
CA GLU A 25 1.47 -11.82 -13.17
C GLU A 25 2.12 -10.56 -12.56
N ALA A 26 1.33 -9.50 -12.31
CA ALA A 26 1.82 -8.27 -11.70
C ALA A 26 2.30 -8.49 -10.25
N THR A 27 1.63 -9.35 -9.48
CA THR A 27 2.08 -9.70 -8.12
C THR A 27 3.37 -10.51 -8.13
N GLN A 28 3.52 -11.45 -9.07
CA GLN A 28 4.76 -12.22 -9.25
C GLN A 28 5.93 -11.33 -9.64
N TYR A 29 5.67 -10.22 -10.34
CA TYR A 29 6.70 -9.24 -10.66
C TYR A 29 7.26 -8.58 -9.40
N LEU A 30 6.41 -8.22 -8.44
CA LEU A 30 6.84 -7.65 -7.15
C LEU A 30 7.46 -8.69 -6.22
N ASP A 31 7.08 -9.96 -6.37
CA ASP A 31 7.56 -11.05 -5.53
C ASP A 31 9.09 -11.20 -5.61
N GLY A 32 9.73 -11.34 -4.45
CA GLY A 32 11.18 -11.41 -4.31
C GLY A 32 11.93 -10.08 -4.39
N GLN A 33 11.27 -8.95 -4.69
CA GLN A 33 11.91 -7.63 -4.64
C GLN A 33 12.02 -7.10 -3.20
N ILE A 34 13.05 -6.31 -2.92
CA ILE A 34 13.25 -5.65 -1.64
C ILE A 34 12.46 -4.35 -1.62
N LEU A 35 11.59 -4.19 -0.63
CA LEU A 35 10.91 -2.91 -0.37
C LEU A 35 11.95 -1.88 0.13
N LEU A 36 12.14 -0.80 -0.63
CA LEU A 36 13.09 0.27 -0.35
C LEU A 36 12.49 1.44 0.42
N SER A 37 11.28 1.84 0.05
CA SER A 37 10.59 2.97 0.70
C SER A 37 9.08 2.78 0.71
N VAL A 38 8.46 3.42 1.71
CA VAL A 38 7.01 3.60 1.81
C VAL A 38 6.75 5.08 2.05
N GLU A 39 6.03 5.72 1.15
CA GLU A 39 5.73 7.14 1.19
C GLU A 39 4.22 7.34 1.25
N VAL A 40 3.74 8.04 2.28
CA VAL A 40 2.33 8.41 2.42
C VAL A 40 2.20 9.88 2.05
N SER A 41 1.46 10.16 0.98
CA SER A 41 1.14 11.50 0.53
C SER A 41 -0.12 12.00 1.24
N PRO A 42 -0.04 13.08 2.04
CA PRO A 42 -1.19 13.60 2.78
C PRO A 42 -2.18 14.37 1.89
N ASP A 43 -1.79 14.77 0.68
CA ASP A 43 -2.62 15.60 -0.21
C ASP A 43 -3.63 14.77 -1.00
N ASP A 44 -3.23 13.57 -1.41
CA ASP A 44 -4.05 12.64 -2.21
C ASP A 44 -4.28 11.28 -1.54
N PHE A 45 -3.81 11.12 -0.30
CA PHE A 45 -4.00 9.94 0.55
C PHE A 45 -3.45 8.66 -0.08
N ARG A 46 -2.48 8.81 -0.98
CA ARG A 46 -1.81 7.70 -1.63
C ARG A 46 -0.67 7.19 -0.77
N THR A 47 -0.53 5.88 -0.70
CA THR A 47 0.71 5.24 -0.25
C THR A 47 1.44 4.72 -1.47
N ILE A 48 2.74 5.02 -1.57
CA ILE A 48 3.62 4.51 -2.62
C ILE A 48 4.67 3.60 -1.98
N PHE A 49 4.68 2.35 -2.39
CA PHE A 49 5.67 1.34 -2.03
C PHE A 49 6.63 1.16 -3.19
N ARG A 50 7.93 1.40 -2.97
CA ARG A 50 8.96 1.29 -4.02
C ARG A 50 9.90 0.13 -3.75
N PHE A 51 10.18 -0.63 -4.80
CA PHE A 51 10.98 -1.84 -4.74
C PHE A 51 12.30 -1.69 -5.52
N ASP A 52 13.31 -2.49 -5.17
CA ASP A 52 14.68 -2.36 -5.66
C ASP A 52 14.90 -2.67 -7.14
N LEU A 53 13.99 -3.42 -7.77
CA LEU A 53 14.03 -3.72 -9.20
C LEU A 53 13.01 -2.91 -10.01
N GLY A 54 12.59 -1.74 -9.51
CA GLY A 54 11.74 -0.80 -10.23
C GLY A 54 10.24 -1.05 -10.09
N GLY A 55 9.84 -2.05 -9.31
CA GLY A 55 8.45 -2.27 -8.92
C GLY A 55 7.90 -1.12 -8.09
N GLU A 56 6.65 -0.73 -8.36
CA GLU A 56 5.91 0.23 -7.55
C GLU A 56 4.48 -0.27 -7.32
N LEU A 57 4.06 -0.32 -6.05
CA LEU A 57 2.66 -0.50 -5.66
C LEU A 57 2.15 0.82 -5.10
N VAL A 58 1.06 1.32 -5.66
CA VAL A 58 0.37 2.52 -5.17
C VAL A 58 -1.00 2.11 -4.66
N THR A 59 -1.38 2.55 -3.47
CA THR A 59 -2.70 2.31 -2.89
C THR A 59 -3.34 3.61 -2.43
N TRP A 60 -4.68 3.71 -2.48
CA TRP A 60 -5.43 4.85 -1.95
C TRP A 60 -6.86 4.48 -1.59
N PRO A 61 -7.48 5.15 -0.61
CA PRO A 61 -8.84 4.82 -0.18
C PRO A 61 -9.86 5.04 -1.30
N TYR A 62 -10.97 4.30 -1.25
CA TYR A 62 -12.17 4.74 -1.96
C TYR A 62 -12.67 6.07 -1.38
N GLN A 63 -13.35 6.86 -2.21
CA GLN A 63 -13.82 8.19 -1.83
C GLN A 63 -14.65 8.19 -0.53
N GLU A 64 -15.51 7.17 -0.34
CA GLU A 64 -16.36 7.04 0.85
C GLU A 64 -15.58 6.67 2.12
N GLU A 65 -14.45 5.97 1.99
CA GLU A 65 -13.62 5.51 3.12
C GLU A 65 -12.71 6.61 3.64
N ARG A 66 -12.34 7.56 2.77
CA ARG A 66 -11.60 8.77 3.14
C ARG A 66 -12.29 9.53 4.27
N ASP A 67 -13.60 9.73 4.14
CA ASP A 67 -14.38 10.51 5.12
C ASP A 67 -14.63 9.74 6.42
N ARG A 68 -14.56 8.40 6.37
CA ARG A 68 -14.83 7.52 7.51
C ARG A 68 -13.59 7.13 8.31
N ARG A 69 -12.39 7.54 7.87
CA ARG A 69 -11.11 7.17 8.50
C ARG A 69 -10.97 5.66 8.69
N GLU A 70 -11.45 4.91 7.71
CA GLU A 70 -11.35 3.45 7.73
C GLU A 70 -9.88 3.02 7.62
N GLU A 71 -9.57 1.85 8.17
CA GLU A 71 -8.25 1.25 8.08
C GLU A 71 -7.87 0.95 6.62
N GLN A 72 -6.64 1.33 6.24
CA GLN A 72 -6.08 1.05 4.90
C GLN A 72 -5.07 -0.09 4.94
N TRP A 73 -4.04 0.03 5.77
CA TRP A 73 -3.03 -1.00 5.98
C TRP A 73 -2.35 -0.86 7.33
N LEU A 74 -1.68 -1.92 7.78
CA LEU A 74 -0.97 -1.98 9.04
C LEU A 74 0.53 -2.22 8.83
N LEU A 75 1.37 -1.53 9.60
CA LEU A 75 2.79 -1.80 9.74
C LEU A 75 3.06 -2.45 11.09
N TYR A 76 3.56 -3.68 11.07
CA TYR A 76 4.00 -4.39 12.27
C TYR A 76 5.48 -4.07 12.52
N ASP A 77 5.76 -3.22 13.51
CA ASP A 77 7.11 -2.91 13.96
C ASP A 77 7.46 -3.73 15.21
N TYR A 78 8.11 -4.87 14.97
CA TYR A 78 8.57 -5.75 16.04
C TYR A 78 9.73 -5.17 16.84
N GLY A 79 10.49 -4.22 16.28
CA GLY A 79 11.60 -3.57 16.98
C GLY A 79 11.12 -2.65 18.09
N THR A 80 10.04 -1.91 17.83
CA THR A 80 9.41 -1.04 18.84
C THR A 80 8.21 -1.66 19.54
N LYS A 81 7.84 -2.91 19.18
CA LYS A 81 6.61 -3.59 19.62
C LYS A 81 5.36 -2.73 19.40
N ARG A 82 5.19 -2.23 18.18
CA ARG A 82 4.03 -1.42 17.80
C ARG A 82 3.37 -1.92 16.53
N VAL A 83 2.08 -1.63 16.42
CA VAL A 83 1.34 -1.70 15.16
C VAL A 83 0.95 -0.28 14.78
N HIS A 84 1.34 0.15 13.58
CA HIS A 84 0.90 1.42 13.03
C HIS A 84 -0.20 1.17 11.99
N THR A 85 -1.36 1.78 12.19
CA THR A 85 -2.49 1.68 11.26
C THR A 85 -2.61 2.97 10.47
N LEU A 86 -2.49 2.88 9.14
CA LEU A 86 -2.82 4.01 8.27
C LEU A 86 -4.33 4.10 8.09
N LYS A 87 -4.90 5.29 8.30
CA LYS A 87 -6.31 5.58 8.08
C LYS A 87 -6.55 6.19 6.70
N GLY A 88 -7.79 6.10 6.21
CA GLY A 88 -8.21 6.66 4.92
C GLY A 88 -8.07 8.18 4.80
N ASP A 89 -7.83 8.90 5.89
CA ASP A 89 -7.50 10.34 5.89
C ASP A 89 -5.99 10.62 5.94
N GLY A 90 -5.15 9.61 5.75
CA GLY A 90 -3.69 9.72 5.74
C GLY A 90 -3.06 9.84 7.13
N THR A 91 -3.85 9.76 8.20
CA THR A 91 -3.32 9.81 9.57
C THR A 91 -2.89 8.43 10.07
N TRP A 92 -1.94 8.44 11.01
CA TRP A 92 -1.42 7.25 11.67
C TRP A 92 -2.02 7.08 13.06
N LEU A 93 -2.59 5.91 13.33
CA LEU A 93 -2.81 5.41 14.69
C LEU A 93 -1.65 4.48 15.03
N SER A 94 -1.19 4.49 16.28
CA SER A 94 -0.06 3.65 16.72
C SER A 94 -0.41 3.01 18.04
N ASP A 95 -0.54 1.70 18.05
CA ASP A 95 -0.91 0.91 19.22
C ASP A 95 0.23 -0.04 19.63
N PRO A 96 0.28 -0.51 20.89
CA PRO A 96 1.19 -1.59 21.28
C PRO A 96 0.90 -2.87 20.51
N LEU A 97 1.95 -3.60 20.13
CA LEU A 97 1.83 -4.96 19.60
C LEU A 97 1.54 -5.89 20.78
N GLU A 98 0.36 -6.52 20.78
CA GLU A 98 0.02 -7.54 21.80
C GLU A 98 0.94 -8.77 21.64
N ASP A 99 1.36 -9.34 22.79
CA ASP A 99 2.29 -10.49 22.86
C ASP A 99 1.61 -11.83 22.50
#